data_AF-A0A2G3AID3-F1
#
_entry.id   AF-A0A2G3AID3-F1
#
_cell.length_a   1.000
_cell.length_b   1.000
_cell.length_c   1.000
_cell.angle_alpha   90.00
_cell.angle_beta   90.00
_cell.angle_gamma   90.00
#
_symmetry.space_group_name_H-M   'P 1'
#
loop_
_entity.id
_entity.type
_entity.pdbx_description
1 polymer ?
#
loop_
_entity_poly.entity_id
_entity_poly.type
_entity_poly.pdbx_seq_one_letter_code
_entity_poly.pdbx_strand_id
1 'polypeptide(L)'
;MSPAIHQTICGTDVNIVSNEGFLKNGKDSYLTIMSVGHVFHVFVNGKLAGTVYGPLDNPKLTYSGNVKLRAGINKISLLSNVGVHYDTCNAGVLGSVTLSSLNEGSRDLAKQKWSYKVGLKGELLSLHTLSGSFFIE
;
A
#
# COMPACT_ATOMS: atom_id res chain seq x y z
N MET A 1 9.92 28.45 -2.75
CA MET A 1 9.56 27.35 -1.83
C MET A 1 9.18 26.14 -2.69
N SER A 2 10.03 25.11 -2.74
CA SER A 2 9.62 23.84 -3.36
C SER A 2 8.54 23.20 -2.48
N PRO A 3 7.38 22.80 -3.02
CA PRO A 3 6.44 22.00 -2.25
C PRO A 3 7.17 20.69 -1.90
N ALA A 4 7.40 20.48 -0.60
CA ALA A 4 7.91 19.21 -0.13
C ALA A 4 6.90 18.13 -0.53
N ILE A 5 7.32 17.26 -1.43
CA ILE A 5 6.56 16.08 -1.83
C ILE A 5 6.52 15.19 -0.59
N HIS A 6 5.42 15.21 0.14
CA HIS A 6 5.28 14.37 1.34
C HIS A 6 4.78 12.99 0.90
N GLN A 7 5.70 12.05 0.73
CA GLN A 7 5.32 10.66 0.49
C GLN A 7 4.60 10.10 1.71
N THR A 8 3.50 9.39 1.49
CA THR A 8 2.72 8.78 2.58
C THR A 8 2.67 7.27 2.41
N ILE A 9 3.00 6.55 3.49
CA ILE A 9 2.86 5.10 3.57
C ILE A 9 1.65 4.76 4.44
N CYS A 10 0.70 4.01 3.89
CA CYS A 10 -0.41 3.40 4.61
C CYS A 10 -0.15 1.89 4.73
N GLY A 11 -0.22 1.32 5.92
CA GLY A 11 0.05 -0.11 6.15
C GLY A 11 -0.98 -0.77 7.04
N THR A 12 -1.25 -2.05 6.76
CA THR A 12 -2.09 -2.90 7.60
C THR A 12 -1.60 -4.34 7.61
N ASP A 13 -1.96 -5.05 8.68
CA ASP A 13 -1.62 -6.45 8.88
C ASP A 13 -2.83 -7.33 8.56
N VAL A 14 -2.63 -8.34 7.72
CA VAL A 14 -3.65 -9.33 7.35
C VAL A 14 -3.25 -10.68 7.90
N ASN A 15 -4.03 -11.20 8.85
CA ASN A 15 -3.84 -12.54 9.36
C ASN A 15 -4.52 -13.57 8.45
N ILE A 16 -3.73 -14.56 8.01
CA ILE A 16 -4.14 -15.66 7.15
C ILE A 16 -4.08 -16.96 7.95
N VAL A 17 -5.20 -17.66 8.09
CA VAL A 17 -5.26 -18.91 8.83
C VAL A 17 -4.54 -20.02 8.05
N SER A 18 -3.83 -20.91 8.75
CA SER A 18 -3.03 -21.97 8.11
C SER A 18 -3.85 -22.98 7.29
N ASN A 19 -5.17 -23.02 7.47
CA ASN A 19 -6.11 -23.88 6.74
C ASN A 19 -6.68 -23.23 5.46
N GLU A 20 -6.19 -22.05 5.06
CA GLU A 20 -6.64 -21.41 3.81
C GLU A 20 -6.42 -22.32 2.59
N GLY A 21 -7.45 -22.48 1.75
CA GLY A 21 -7.42 -23.39 0.61
C GLY A 21 -6.39 -22.99 -0.44
N PHE A 22 -6.15 -21.69 -0.61
CA PHE A 22 -5.15 -21.17 -1.56
C PHE A 22 -3.71 -21.60 -1.17
N LEU A 23 -3.42 -21.73 0.13
CA LEU A 23 -2.12 -22.22 0.61
C LEU A 23 -1.86 -23.68 0.22
N LYS A 24 -2.91 -24.50 0.16
CA LYS A 24 -2.81 -25.94 -0.18
C LYS A 24 -2.73 -26.18 -1.69
N ASN A 25 -3.44 -25.35 -2.45
CA ASN A 25 -3.65 -25.57 -3.88
C ASN A 25 -2.69 -24.74 -4.75
N GLY A 26 -1.77 -24.00 -4.14
CA GLY A 26 -0.82 -23.12 -4.84
C GLY A 26 -1.48 -21.95 -5.57
N LYS A 27 -2.68 -21.56 -5.15
CA LYS A 27 -3.39 -20.39 -5.71
C LYS A 27 -3.01 -19.14 -4.92
N ASP A 28 -3.15 -17.99 -5.57
CA ASP A 28 -2.92 -16.68 -4.95
C ASP A 28 -4.25 -16.01 -4.60
N SER A 29 -4.28 -15.27 -3.49
CA SER A 29 -5.42 -14.40 -3.16
C SER A 29 -5.49 -13.22 -4.11
N TYR A 30 -6.66 -12.63 -4.29
CA TYR A 30 -6.85 -11.51 -5.22
C TYR A 30 -7.13 -10.22 -4.45
N LEU A 31 -6.24 -9.23 -4.61
CA LEU A 31 -6.29 -7.97 -3.89
C LEU A 31 -6.80 -6.87 -4.80
N THR A 32 -7.83 -6.15 -4.37
CA THR A 32 -8.37 -4.97 -5.04
C THR A 32 -8.26 -3.76 -4.13
N ILE A 33 -7.73 -2.65 -4.64
CA ILE A 33 -7.51 -1.41 -3.89
C ILE A 33 -7.99 -0.25 -4.73
N MET A 34 -8.94 0.51 -4.21
CA MET A 34 -9.41 1.76 -4.82
C MET A 34 -8.84 2.96 -4.08
N SER A 35 -8.30 3.93 -4.81
CA SER A 35 -7.76 5.18 -4.28
C SER A 35 -8.21 6.37 -5.12
N VAL A 36 -8.13 7.58 -4.56
CA VAL A 36 -8.44 8.86 -5.23
C VAL A 36 -7.19 9.69 -5.53
N GLY A 37 -6.01 9.05 -5.60
CA GLY A 37 -4.73 9.71 -5.87
C GLY A 37 -4.16 9.38 -7.25
N HIS A 38 -3.22 10.20 -7.71
CA HIS A 38 -2.63 10.06 -9.06
C HIS A 38 -1.70 8.85 -9.23
N VAL A 39 -1.00 8.42 -8.18
CA VAL A 39 -0.11 7.25 -8.24
C VAL A 39 -0.05 6.58 -6.89
N PHE A 40 -0.13 5.25 -6.86
CA PHE A 40 0.29 4.49 -5.68
C PHE A 40 1.00 3.17 -6.04
N HIS A 41 1.87 2.74 -5.15
CA HIS A 41 2.58 1.47 -5.20
C HIS A 41 2.03 0.53 -4.13
N VAL A 42 1.82 -0.74 -4.49
CA VAL A 42 1.33 -1.78 -3.59
C VAL A 42 2.48 -2.69 -3.21
N PHE A 43 2.70 -2.87 -1.92
CA PHE A 43 3.68 -3.78 -1.36
C PHE A 43 2.99 -4.87 -0.53
N VAL A 44 3.42 -6.11 -0.74
CA VAL A 44 2.97 -7.26 0.04
C VAL A 44 4.22 -7.92 0.64
N ASN A 45 4.26 -8.02 1.97
CA ASN A 45 5.41 -8.52 2.72
C ASN A 45 6.73 -7.83 2.33
N GLY A 46 6.67 -6.52 2.08
CA GLY A 46 7.82 -5.70 1.69
C GLY A 46 8.26 -5.84 0.23
N LYS A 47 7.60 -6.66 -0.58
CA LYS A 47 7.87 -6.79 -2.02
C LYS A 47 6.84 -6.02 -2.83
N LEU A 48 7.28 -5.34 -3.88
CA LEU A 48 6.39 -4.64 -4.81
C LEU A 48 5.49 -5.66 -5.52
N ALA A 49 4.18 -5.51 -5.34
CA ALA A 49 3.16 -6.30 -6.02
C ALA A 49 2.65 -5.60 -7.28
N GLY A 50 2.62 -4.26 -7.29
CA GLY A 50 2.24 -3.50 -8.46
C GLY A 50 2.30 -1.99 -8.25
N THR A 51 2.15 -1.27 -9.35
CA THR A 51 2.09 0.19 -9.38
C THR A 51 0.93 0.59 -10.27
N VAL A 52 0.13 1.57 -9.85
CA VAL A 52 -0.97 2.12 -10.63
C VAL A 52 -0.82 3.63 -10.72
N TYR A 53 -1.04 4.16 -11.92
CA TYR A 53 -0.97 5.58 -12.25
C TYR A 53 -2.28 6.00 -12.91
N GLY A 54 -2.77 7.17 -12.52
CA GLY A 54 -4.07 7.70 -12.91
C GLY A 54 -3.90 8.91 -13.83
N PRO A 55 -4.85 9.13 -14.76
CA PRO A 55 -4.85 10.32 -15.59
C PRO A 55 -5.08 11.58 -14.75
N LEU A 56 -4.53 12.71 -15.21
CA LEU A 56 -4.62 14.01 -14.52
C LEU A 56 -6.08 14.44 -14.28
N ASP A 57 -6.96 14.13 -15.22
CA ASP A 57 -8.37 14.57 -15.21
C ASP A 57 -9.30 13.61 -14.43
N ASN A 58 -8.83 12.41 -14.07
CA ASN A 58 -9.58 11.45 -13.27
C ASN A 58 -8.66 10.68 -12.31
N PRO A 59 -8.47 11.18 -11.08
CA PRO A 59 -7.50 10.64 -10.13
C PRO A 59 -7.97 9.33 -9.45
N LYS A 60 -9.14 8.79 -9.83
CA LYS A 60 -9.62 7.52 -9.29
C LYS A 60 -8.79 6.38 -9.86
N LEU A 61 -8.20 5.61 -8.97
CA LEU A 61 -7.36 4.48 -9.31
C LEU A 61 -7.87 3.20 -8.70
N THR A 62 -7.66 2.11 -9.44
CA THR A 62 -7.92 0.76 -8.96
C THR A 62 -6.73 -0.12 -9.29
N TYR A 63 -6.12 -0.69 -8.26
CA TYR A 63 -5.24 -1.84 -8.39
C TYR A 63 -6.06 -3.10 -8.22
N SER A 64 -5.89 -4.06 -9.11
CA SER A 64 -6.44 -5.41 -8.96
C SER A 64 -5.39 -6.41 -9.40
N GLY A 65 -5.04 -7.36 -8.53
CA GLY A 65 -4.03 -8.35 -8.86
C GLY A 65 -3.90 -9.48 -7.85
N ASN A 66 -3.38 -10.60 -8.32
CA ASN A 66 -3.03 -11.73 -7.47
C ASN A 66 -1.84 -11.38 -6.56
N VAL A 67 -1.96 -11.73 -5.28
CA VAL A 67 -0.94 -11.48 -4.26
C VAL A 67 -0.58 -12.75 -3.52
N LYS A 68 0.73 -12.95 -3.32
CA LYS A 68 1.27 -14.09 -2.59
C LYS A 68 1.23 -13.81 -1.09
N LEU A 69 0.33 -14.52 -0.41
CA LEU A 69 0.22 -14.48 1.04
C LEU A 69 0.74 -15.78 1.65
N ARG A 70 1.26 -15.69 2.88
CA ARG A 70 1.71 -16.84 3.68
C ARG A 70 0.78 -17.04 4.88
N ALA A 71 0.83 -18.22 5.49
CA ALA A 71 0.17 -18.42 6.78
C ALA A 71 0.69 -17.43 7.83
N GLY A 72 -0.21 -16.97 8.70
CA GLY A 72 0.07 -15.95 9.72
C GLY A 72 -0.04 -14.52 9.20
N ILE A 73 0.77 -13.62 9.77
CA ILE A 73 0.68 -12.18 9.50
C ILE A 73 1.36 -11.82 8.18
N ASN A 74 0.60 -11.17 7.30
CA ASN A 74 1.06 -10.58 6.06
C ASN A 74 0.94 -9.06 6.13
N LYS A 75 2.00 -8.36 5.74
CA LYS A 75 2.00 -6.88 5.73
C LYS A 75 1.60 -6.38 4.36
N ILE A 76 0.52 -5.61 4.29
CA ILE A 76 0.14 -4.87 3.09
C ILE A 76 0.51 -3.41 3.32
N SER A 77 1.22 -2.80 2.38
CA SER A 77 1.62 -1.39 2.48
C SER A 77 1.44 -0.69 1.15
N LEU A 78 1.00 0.56 1.21
CA LEU A 78 0.66 1.39 0.08
C LEU A 78 1.48 2.67 0.18
N LEU A 79 2.20 3.00 -0.88
CA LEU A 79 3.00 4.21 -0.98
C LEU A 79 2.36 5.15 -2.00
N SER A 80 1.99 6.36 -1.57
CA SER A 80 1.44 7.42 -2.44
C SER A 80 2.38 8.62 -2.46
N ASN A 81 2.50 9.25 -3.63
CA ASN A 81 3.42 10.38 -3.89
C ASN A 81 2.72 11.73 -4.05
N VAL A 82 1.43 11.84 -3.72
CA VAL A 82 0.69 13.10 -3.88
C VAL A 82 0.74 13.90 -2.59
N GLY A 83 1.51 15.00 -2.63
CA GLY A 83 1.60 15.97 -1.55
C GLY A 83 0.34 16.83 -1.43
N VAL A 84 -0.03 17.09 -0.17
CA VAL A 84 -1.05 18.05 0.31
C VAL A 84 -2.51 17.54 0.22
N HIS A 85 -3.08 17.23 1.40
CA HIS A 85 -4.47 16.85 1.74
C HIS A 85 -4.86 15.37 1.74
N TYR A 86 -4.15 14.53 2.51
CA TYR A 86 -4.64 13.16 2.80
C TYR A 86 -4.56 12.87 4.30
N ASP A 87 -5.40 13.55 5.06
CA ASP A 87 -5.66 13.15 6.44
C ASP A 87 -6.32 11.77 6.43
N THR A 88 -5.57 10.79 6.90
CA THR A 88 -5.95 9.40 7.21
C THR A 88 -6.17 8.44 6.02
N CYS A 89 -5.48 7.29 6.11
CA CYS A 89 -5.80 6.09 5.30
C CYS A 89 -7.28 5.68 5.43
N ASN A 90 -7.97 6.14 6.49
CA ASN A 90 -9.39 5.92 6.76
C ASN A 90 -10.36 6.93 6.09
N ALA A 91 -9.95 8.16 5.76
CA ALA A 91 -10.88 9.20 5.28
C ALA A 91 -10.72 9.62 3.82
N GLY A 92 -9.75 9.09 3.07
CA GLY A 92 -9.64 9.45 1.65
C GLY A 92 -8.67 8.65 0.79
N VAL A 93 -7.64 8.02 1.36
CA VAL A 93 -6.63 7.30 0.54
C VAL A 93 -7.15 5.97 -0.01
N LEU A 94 -8.13 5.34 0.66
CA LEU A 94 -8.59 3.99 0.38
C LEU A 94 -10.12 3.96 0.33
N GLY A 95 -10.70 4.12 -0.86
CA GLY A 95 -12.15 4.03 -1.03
C GLY A 95 -12.68 2.63 -0.68
N SER A 96 -11.98 1.59 -1.13
CA SER A 96 -12.24 0.19 -0.78
C SER A 96 -10.96 -0.60 -0.90
N VAL A 97 -10.75 -1.54 0.03
CA VAL A 97 -9.63 -2.49 -0.01
C VAL A 97 -10.21 -3.86 0.25
N THR A 98 -10.24 -4.73 -0.76
CA THR A 98 -10.83 -6.06 -0.63
C THR A 98 -9.81 -7.14 -0.97
N LEU A 99 -9.82 -8.19 -0.17
CA LEU A 99 -9.04 -9.40 -0.40
C LEU A 99 -10.02 -10.55 -0.62
N SER A 100 -10.02 -11.11 -1.82
CA SER A 100 -10.89 -12.23 -2.19
C SER A 100 -10.09 -13.51 -2.43
N SER A 101 -10.81 -14.60 -2.67
CA SER A 101 -10.26 -15.96 -2.76
C SER A 101 -9.72 -16.48 -1.42
N LEU A 102 -10.39 -16.11 -0.34
CA LEU A 102 -10.23 -16.72 0.98
C LEU A 102 -11.30 -17.82 1.15
N ASN A 103 -11.11 -18.72 2.11
CA ASN A 103 -12.14 -19.70 2.48
C ASN A 103 -13.44 -19.04 2.93
N GLU A 104 -13.35 -17.89 3.59
CA GLU A 104 -14.49 -17.04 3.98
C GLU A 104 -15.06 -16.21 2.82
N GLY A 105 -14.56 -16.41 1.59
CA GLY A 105 -14.94 -15.67 0.40
C GLY A 105 -14.09 -14.42 0.22
N SER A 106 -14.60 -13.27 0.68
CA SER A 106 -13.94 -11.97 0.53
C SER A 106 -13.94 -11.20 1.85
N ARG A 107 -12.81 -10.56 2.15
CA ARG A 107 -12.60 -9.72 3.33
C ARG A 107 -12.44 -8.27 2.92
N ASP A 108 -13.18 -7.39 3.57
CA ASP A 108 -13.03 -5.95 3.46
C ASP A 108 -11.97 -5.46 4.46
N LEU A 109 -10.80 -5.09 3.94
CA LEU A 109 -9.67 -4.59 4.71
C LEU A 109 -9.78 -3.08 4.98
N ALA A 110 -10.73 -2.36 4.37
CA ALA A 110 -10.87 -0.92 4.64
C ALA A 110 -11.37 -0.65 6.07
N LYS A 111 -12.09 -1.62 6.67
CA LYS A 111 -12.68 -1.50 8.01
C LYS A 111 -11.73 -1.87 9.15
N GLN A 112 -10.51 -2.34 8.84
CA GLN A 112 -9.54 -2.74 9.85
C GLN A 112 -8.61 -1.59 10.23
N LYS A 113 -7.74 -1.81 11.22
CA LYS A 113 -6.78 -0.78 11.65
C LYS A 113 -5.71 -0.56 10.58
N TRP A 114 -5.59 0.69 10.12
CA TRP A 114 -4.49 1.14 9.28
C TRP A 114 -3.53 2.02 10.09
N SER A 115 -2.24 1.83 9.84
CA SER A 115 -1.18 2.70 10.33
C SER A 115 -0.70 3.58 9.18
N TYR A 116 -0.36 4.83 9.46
CA TYR A 116 0.20 5.74 8.46
C TYR A 116 1.54 6.30 8.91
N LYS A 117 2.41 6.58 7.95
CA LYS A 117 3.67 7.28 8.15
C LYS A 117 3.88 8.27 7.03
N VAL A 118 4.15 9.52 7.40
CA VAL A 118 4.53 10.59 6.47
C VAL A 118 6.05 10.62 6.36
N GLY A 119 6.55 10.79 5.13
CA GLY A 119 7.96 10.86 4.78
C GLY A 119 8.64 9.50 4.64
N LEU A 120 9.43 9.34 3.58
CA LEU A 120 10.39 8.24 3.47
C LEU A 120 11.60 8.49 4.37
N LYS A 121 12.29 7.41 4.77
CA LYS A 121 13.54 7.50 5.53
C LYS A 121 14.57 8.41 4.82
N GLY A 122 14.67 8.36 3.49
CA GLY A 122 15.59 9.21 2.73
C GLY A 122 15.21 10.70 2.70
N GLU A 123 13.92 11.01 2.78
CA GLU A 123 13.43 12.40 2.89
C GLU A 123 13.72 12.97 4.28
N LEU A 124 13.45 12.16 5.32
CA LEU A 124 13.78 12.51 6.71
C LEU A 124 15.30 12.70 6.92
N LEU A 125 16.11 11.91 6.21
CA LEU A 125 17.57 12.03 6.22
C LEU A 125 18.09 13.11 5.26
N SER A 126 17.21 13.85 4.57
CA SER A 126 17.59 14.87 3.59
C SER A 126 18.62 14.37 2.56
N LEU A 127 18.57 13.10 2.16
CA LEU A 127 19.50 12.51 1.19
C LEU A 127 19.37 13.15 -0.21
N HIS A 128 18.30 13.89 -0.44
CA HIS A 128 18.10 14.72 -1.63
C HIS A 128 18.94 16.02 -1.61
N THR A 129 19.60 16.33 -0.49
CA THR A 129 20.53 17.46 -0.37
C THR A 129 21.97 16.97 -0.53
N LEU A 130 22.79 17.75 -1.25
CA LEU A 130 24.21 17.45 -1.51
C LEU A 130 24.99 17.09 -0.24
N SER A 131 24.61 17.64 0.92
CA SER A 131 25.28 17.41 2.20
C SER A 131 24.95 16.07 2.88
N GLY A 132 23.83 15.42 2.53
CA GLY A 132 23.42 14.13 3.11
C GLY A 132 24.02 12.90 2.40
N SER A 133 24.63 13.08 1.23
CA SER A 133 25.15 12.00 0.39
C SER A 133 26.50 11.40 0.84
N PHE A 134 27.08 11.90 1.94
CA PHE A 134 28.45 11.57 2.36
C PHE A 134 28.60 10.46 3.41
N PHE A 135 27.55 9.74 3.80
CA PHE A 135 27.69 8.57 4.67
C PHE A 135 27.34 7.29 3.92
N ILE A 136 28.30 6.85 3.12
CA ILE A 136 28.49 5.45 2.76
C ILE A 136 29.97 5.16 2.99
N GLU A 137 30.27 4.52 4.13
CA GLU A 137 31.43 3.63 4.28
C GLU A 137 30.92 2.33 4.93
#